data_AF-A0A330L9H3-F1
#
_entry.id   AF-A0A330L9H3-F1
#
_cell.length_a   1.000
_cell.length_b   1.000
_cell.length_c   1.000
_cell.angle_alpha   90.00
_cell.angle_beta   90.00
_cell.angle_gamma   90.00
#
_symmetry.space_group_name_H-M   'P 1'
#
loop_
_entity.id
_entity.type
_entity.pdbx_description
1 polymer ?
#
loop_
_entity_poly.entity_id
_entity_poly.type
_entity_poly.pdbx_seq_one_letter_code
_entity_poly.pdbx_strand_id
1 'polypeptide(L)' 'MADLAQYIHDDLDRLLRVIDGQGNGATYVYDAVDNLPSITRNPGGSGTSAIMA' A
#
# COMPACT_ATOMS: atom_id res chain seq x y z
N MET A 1 0.65 -13.36 18.70
CA MET A 1 -0.37 -12.99 17.71
C MET A 1 0.37 -12.26 16.62
N ALA A 2 0.55 -12.87 15.45
CA ALA A 2 1.31 -12.20 14.39
C ALA A 2 0.42 -11.11 13.79
N ASP A 3 0.86 -9.86 13.86
CA ASP A 3 0.26 -8.78 13.08
C ASP A 3 0.44 -9.14 11.60
N LEU A 4 -0.65 -9.62 10.98
CA LEU A 4 -0.63 -10.03 9.58
C LEU A 4 -0.54 -8.77 8.72
N ALA A 5 0.60 -8.56 8.07
CA ALA A 5 0.75 -7.53 7.06
C ALA A 5 0.36 -8.06 5.68
N GLN A 6 -0.44 -7.29 4.95
CA GLN A 6 -0.79 -7.53 3.56
C GLN A 6 0.19 -6.79 2.66
N TYR A 7 0.75 -7.50 1.69
CA TYR A 7 1.64 -6.94 0.68
C TYR A 7 0.99 -7.14 -0.70
N ILE A 8 0.84 -6.05 -1.43
CA ILE A 8 0.28 -6.04 -2.78
C ILE A 8 1.41 -5.71 -3.74
N HIS A 9 1.61 -6.57 -4.73
CA HIS A 9 2.65 -6.44 -5.74
C HIS A 9 2.02 -6.20 -7.11
N ASP A 10 2.79 -5.61 -8.02
CA ASP A 10 2.42 -5.56 -9.44
C ASP A 10 2.89 -6.82 -10.19
N ASP A 11 2.61 -6.87 -11.50
CA ASP A 11 3.00 -7.98 -12.38
C ASP A 11 4.53 -8.16 -12.49
N LEU A 12 5.31 -7.17 -12.05
CA LEU A 12 6.77 -7.18 -12.02
C LEU A 12 7.32 -7.51 -10.62
N ASP A 13 6.46 -7.97 -9.71
CA ASP A 13 6.78 -8.31 -8.32
C ASP A 13 7.23 -7.11 -7.46
N ARG A 14 6.91 -5.88 -7.88
CA ARG A 14 7.24 -4.64 -7.14
C ARG A 14 6.15 -4.31 -6.15
N LEU A 15 6.54 -3.89 -4.94
CA LEU A 15 5.60 -3.63 -3.84
C LEU A 15 4.77 -2.37 -4.09
N LEU A 16 3.51 -2.51 -4.50
CA LEU A 16 2.57 -1.40 -4.65
C LEU A 16 2.00 -0.91 -3.33
N ARG A 17 1.74 -1.81 -2.37
CA ARG A 17 1.10 -1.42 -1.10
C ARG A 17 1.43 -2.38 0.02
N VAL A 18 1.63 -1.82 1.21
CA VAL A 18 1.69 -2.56 2.47
C VAL A 18 0.58 -2.08 3.41
N ILE A 19 -0.06 -3.00 4.11
CA ILE A 19 -1.04 -2.72 5.16
C ILE A 19 -0.70 -3.62 6.35
N ASP A 20 -0.42 -3.05 7.51
CA ASP A 20 -0.16 -3.81 8.73
C ASP A 20 -1.45 -4.31 9.40
N GLY A 21 -1.31 -5.19 10.40
CA GLY A 21 -2.44 -5.73 11.15
C GLY A 21 -3.22 -4.69 11.98
N GLN A 22 -2.70 -3.48 12.09
CA GLN A 22 -3.32 -2.34 12.78
C GLN A 22 -4.04 -1.40 11.80
N GLY A 23 -4.01 -1.70 10.49
CA GLY A 23 -4.63 -0.91 9.44
C GLY A 23 -3.78 0.28 8.97
N ASN A 24 -2.54 0.45 9.45
CA ASN A 24 -1.61 1.42 8.88
C ASN A 24 -1.05 0.87 7.58
N GLY A 25 -0.79 1.75 6.61
CA GLY A 25 -0.21 1.30 5.36
C GLY A 25 0.58 2.37 4.61
N ALA A 26 1.23 1.91 3.55
CA ALA A 26 1.90 2.76 2.59
C ALA A 26 1.60 2.27 1.17
N THR A 27 1.38 3.21 0.26
CA THR A 27 1.22 2.96 -1.16
C THR A 27 2.41 3.56 -1.91
N TYR A 28 2.95 2.77 -2.83
CA TYR A 28 4.10 3.08 -3.67
C TYR A 28 3.61 3.17 -5.11
N VAL A 29 3.95 4.27 -5.78
CA VAL A 29 3.59 4.48 -7.19
C VAL A 29 4.86 4.44 -8.01
N TYR A 30 5.04 3.38 -8.80
CA TYR A 30 6.14 3.27 -9.73
C TYR A 30 5.75 3.78 -11.11
N ASP A 31 6.71 4.37 -11.82
CA ASP A 31 6.57 4.64 -13.24
C ASP A 31 6.93 3.41 -14.10
N ALA A 32 6.78 3.55 -15.42
CA ALA A 32 7.07 2.48 -16.39
C ALA A 32 8.57 2.16 -16.53
N VAL A 33 9.46 2.99 -15.97
CA VAL A 33 10.92 2.81 -15.99
C VAL A 33 11.49 2.51 -14.60
N ASP A 34 10.62 2.13 -13.65
CA ASP A 34 10.95 1.69 -12.30
C ASP A 34 11.44 2.78 -11.33
N ASN A 35 11.11 4.05 -11.59
CA ASN A 35 11.27 5.10 -10.59
C ASN A 35 10.07 5.14 -9.66
N LEU A 36 10.30 5.60 -8.42
CA LEU A 36 9.29 5.79 -7.39
C LEU A 36 9.04 7.29 -7.17
N PRO A 37 8.23 7.97 -8.01
CA PRO A 37 7.96 9.39 -7.86
C PRO A 37 7.19 9.75 -6.60
N SER A 38 6.43 8.82 -6.02
CA SER A 38 5.57 9.11 -4.88
C SER A 38 5.39 7.94 -3.93
N ILE A 39 5.37 8.26 -2.64
CA ILE A 39 5.03 7.36 -1.55
C ILE A 39 3.96 8.05 -0.73
N THR A 40 2.79 7.42 -0.61
CA THR A 40 1.71 7.89 0.25
C THR A 40 1.63 6.99 1.47
N ARG A 41 1.96 7.53 2.65
CA ARG A 41 1.76 6.82 3.92
C ARG A 41 0.40 7.19 4.48
N ASN A 42 -0.40 6.19 4.77
CA ASN A 42 -1.67 6.36 5.46
C ASN A 42 -1.56 5.66 6.83
N PRO A 43 -1.18 6.38 7.90
CA PRO A 43 -1.32 5.84 9.23
C PRO A 43 -2.81 5.52 9.42
N GLY A 44 -3.11 4.33 9.92
CA GLY A 44 -4.41 3.64 9.93
C GLY A 44 -5.45 4.29 10.85
N GLY A 45 -5.55 5.61 10.84
CA GLY A 45 -6.66 6.35 11.41
C GLY A 45 -7.85 6.23 10.47
N SER A 46 -8.62 5.14 10.59
CA SER A 46 -10.01 4.99 10.14
C SER A 46 -10.44 5.89 8.98
N GLY A 47 -9.76 5.76 7.84
CA GLY A 47 -10.15 6.40 6.60
C GLY A 47 -11.00 5.43 5.81
N THR A 48 -12.27 5.28 6.20
CA THR A 48 -13.32 4.80 5.29
C THR A 48 -13.34 5.73 4.07
N SER A 49 -12.50 5.46 3.08
CA SER A 49 -12.64 6.02 1.74
C SER A 49 -12.98 4.87 0.82
N ALA A 50 -14.30 4.76 0.65
CA ALA A 50 -14.95 3.98 -0.37
C ALA A 50 -14.15 4.01 -1.68
N ILE A 51 -13.79 2.84 -2.17
CA ILE A 51 -13.63 2.62 -3.60
C ILE A 51 -14.49 1.42 -3.97
N MET A 52 -15.70 1.70 -4.43
CA MET A 52 -16.48 0.86 -5.34
C MET A 52 -17.74 1.63 -5.77
N ALA A 53 -17.62 2.31 -6.91
CA ALA A 53 -18.67 2.45 -7.92
C ALA A 53 -17.97 2.66 -9.27
#